data_AF-A0AAP4D182-F1
#
_entry.id   AF-A0AAP4D182-F1
#
_cell.length_a   1.000
_cell.length_b   1.000
_cell.length_c   1.000
_cell.angle_alpha   90.00
_cell.angle_beta   90.00
_cell.angle_gamma   90.00
#
_symmetry.space_group_name_H-M   'P 1'
#
loop_
_entity.id
_entity.type
_entity.pdbx_description
1 polymer ?
#
loop_
_entity_poly.entity_id
_entity_poly.type
_entity_poly.pdbx_seq_one_letter_code
_entity_poly.pdbx_strand_id
1 'polypeptide(L)'
;MNILRHAAATLPLLLPLSVSAEPVAPDYLRHISFHSPSMPGFRTVDMLSTGFTGAYVTMSSTRESLNLNDVKFSVNHDWMVIKPQPAEGRVKLQMVRQPRADERAMTLTLKNLKTGNTQSHDFFIDTWLTGDGLLDKNFASAREHCARLGGKLLTTQELRAVSRQWFGLSSGRLRALYPEATIFNEQMQAGDSFWVHEAKPLYLHTGTKSHKRNVGTLCRHQYGKGAV
;
A
#
# COMPACT_ATOMS: atom_id res chain seq x y z
N MET A 1 -50.92 13.18 -73.57
CA MET A 1 -49.78 12.34 -73.14
C MET A 1 -48.75 13.27 -72.49
N ASN A 2 -48.72 13.32 -71.16
CA ASN A 2 -47.70 12.66 -70.30
C ASN A 2 -46.36 13.43 -70.35
N ILE A 3 -45.77 13.99 -69.28
CA ILE A 3 -45.77 13.68 -67.84
C ILE A 3 -45.28 14.93 -67.06
N LEU A 4 -45.92 15.25 -65.93
CA LEU A 4 -45.35 16.11 -64.87
C LEU A 4 -44.14 15.41 -64.23
N ARG A 5 -42.98 16.07 -64.16
CA ARG A 5 -41.88 15.64 -63.29
C ARG A 5 -41.82 16.53 -62.05
N HIS A 6 -42.35 16.01 -60.95
CA HIS A 6 -42.11 16.55 -59.61
C HIS A 6 -40.67 16.21 -59.20
N ALA A 7 -39.83 17.22 -58.98
CA ALA A 7 -38.54 17.05 -58.34
C ALA A 7 -38.76 17.06 -56.82
N ALA A 8 -38.77 15.87 -56.21
CA ALA A 8 -38.71 15.74 -54.75
C ALA A 8 -37.25 15.95 -54.31
N ALA A 9 -36.98 17.07 -53.65
CA ALA A 9 -35.70 17.31 -53.00
C ALA A 9 -35.66 16.52 -51.68
N THR A 10 -34.97 15.38 -51.68
CA THR A 10 -34.63 14.67 -50.44
C THR A 10 -33.47 15.40 -49.76
N LEU A 11 -33.79 16.23 -48.76
CA LEU A 11 -32.79 16.72 -47.81
C LEU A 11 -32.22 15.53 -47.01
N PRO A 12 -30.89 15.36 -46.90
CA PRO A 12 -30.33 14.42 -45.96
C PRO A 12 -30.48 15.01 -44.54
N LEU A 13 -31.23 14.32 -43.68
CA LEU A 13 -31.22 14.59 -42.24
C LEU A 13 -29.82 14.27 -41.70
N LEU A 14 -28.99 15.30 -41.55
CA LEU A 14 -27.79 15.26 -40.73
C LEU A 14 -28.22 15.20 -39.26
N LEU A 15 -28.31 13.99 -38.71
CA LEU A 15 -28.45 13.79 -37.27
C LEU A 15 -27.22 14.39 -36.58
N PRO A 16 -27.39 15.27 -35.58
CA PRO A 16 -26.26 15.73 -34.80
C PRO A 16 -25.71 14.52 -34.04
N LEU A 17 -24.48 14.12 -34.39
CA LEU A 17 -23.67 13.25 -33.55
C LEU A 17 -23.38 14.02 -32.26
N SER A 18 -24.29 13.94 -31.29
CA SER A 18 -24.03 14.32 -29.93
C SER A 18 -22.95 13.37 -29.41
N VAL A 19 -21.69 13.80 -29.49
CA VAL A 19 -20.60 13.23 -28.70
C VAL A 19 -20.95 13.53 -27.24
N SER A 20 -21.67 12.62 -26.60
CA SER A 20 -21.70 12.58 -25.14
C SER A 20 -20.28 12.25 -24.71
N ALA A 21 -19.52 13.28 -24.30
CA ALA A 21 -18.35 13.05 -23.50
C ALA A 21 -18.81 12.26 -22.27
N GLU A 22 -18.35 11.02 -22.12
CA GLU A 22 -18.59 10.28 -20.89
C GLU A 22 -18.11 11.15 -19.72
N PRO A 23 -18.95 11.40 -18.71
CA PRO A 23 -18.53 12.18 -17.56
C PRO A 23 -17.31 11.49 -16.95
N VAL A 24 -16.19 12.22 -16.87
CA VAL A 24 -14.95 11.71 -16.28
C VAL A 24 -15.29 11.20 -14.89
N ALA A 25 -15.10 9.89 -14.69
CA ALA A 25 -15.41 9.25 -13.41
C ALA A 25 -14.68 10.01 -12.28
N PRO A 26 -15.37 10.41 -11.20
CA PRO A 26 -14.75 11.26 -10.19
C PRO A 26 -13.67 10.50 -9.41
N ASP A 27 -12.38 10.72 -9.65
CA ASP A 27 -11.32 10.08 -8.87
C ASP A 27 -11.51 10.34 -7.36
N TYR A 28 -11.98 9.31 -6.65
CA TYR A 28 -12.28 9.28 -5.23
C TYR A 28 -11.01 8.98 -4.42
N LEU A 29 -10.10 8.18 -4.96
CA LEU A 29 -8.90 7.72 -4.26
C LEU A 29 -7.94 8.86 -3.93
N ARG A 30 -7.83 9.88 -4.79
CA ARG A 30 -7.06 11.10 -4.47
C ARG A 30 -7.57 11.86 -3.24
N HIS A 31 -8.81 11.62 -2.79
CA HIS A 31 -9.39 12.23 -1.59
C HIS A 31 -9.34 11.31 -0.38
N ILE A 32 -8.82 10.09 -0.54
CA ILE A 32 -8.62 9.14 0.54
C ILE A 32 -7.19 9.28 1.04
N SER A 33 -7.10 9.52 2.33
CA SER A 33 -5.85 9.57 3.06
C SER A 33 -5.54 8.24 3.71
N PHE A 34 -4.28 7.81 3.60
CA PHE A 34 -3.78 6.57 4.20
C PHE A 34 -2.89 6.89 5.40
N HIS A 35 -3.19 6.29 6.55
CA HIS A 35 -2.51 6.55 7.82
C HIS A 35 -1.93 5.26 8.40
N SER A 36 -0.61 5.16 8.51
CA SER A 36 0.03 4.12 9.31
C SER A 36 -0.08 4.43 10.81
N PRO A 37 -0.13 3.43 11.71
CA PRO A 37 -0.18 3.61 13.17
C PRO A 37 0.88 4.55 13.74
N SER A 38 2.04 4.56 13.11
CA SER A 38 3.24 5.27 13.53
C SER A 38 3.36 6.69 12.94
N MET A 39 2.46 7.09 12.03
CA MET A 39 2.50 8.42 11.41
C MET A 39 1.11 9.04 11.28
N PRO A 40 0.90 10.25 11.82
CA PRO A 40 -0.33 11.01 11.60
C PRO A 40 -0.35 11.76 10.25
N GLY A 41 0.74 11.69 9.47
CA GLY A 41 0.85 12.39 8.19
C GLY A 41 0.13 11.64 7.06
N PHE A 42 -0.63 12.37 6.26
CA PHE A 42 -1.34 11.82 5.10
C PHE A 42 -0.37 11.16 4.11
N ARG A 43 -0.74 9.99 3.60
CA ARG A 43 -0.06 9.28 2.51
C ARG A 43 -1.05 8.96 1.40
N THR A 44 -0.47 8.69 0.24
CA THR A 44 -1.16 8.13 -0.92
C THR A 44 -1.17 6.60 -0.84
N VAL A 45 -1.94 6.00 -1.72
CA VAL A 45 -2.03 4.55 -1.91
C VAL A 45 -0.67 3.90 -2.24
N ASP A 46 0.30 4.65 -2.75
CA ASP A 46 1.67 4.17 -3.06
C ASP A 46 2.40 3.59 -1.84
N MET A 47 2.00 3.97 -0.63
CA MET A 47 2.50 3.37 0.60
C MET A 47 2.31 1.85 0.64
N LEU A 48 1.27 1.32 -0.04
CA LEU A 48 0.97 -0.09 -0.12
C LEU A 48 1.95 -0.88 -1.00
N SER A 49 2.87 -0.22 -1.74
CA SER A 49 3.93 -0.88 -2.51
C SER A 49 4.99 -1.58 -1.65
N THR A 50 5.00 -1.30 -0.35
CA THR A 50 5.90 -1.92 0.61
C THR A 50 5.10 -2.43 1.80
N GLY A 51 5.43 -3.60 2.32
CA GLY A 51 4.58 -4.24 3.32
C GLY A 51 5.28 -5.30 4.16
N PHE A 52 4.58 -5.74 5.19
CA PHE A 52 4.93 -6.88 6.02
C PHE A 52 3.67 -7.49 6.63
N THR A 53 3.73 -8.74 7.06
CA THR A 53 2.60 -9.38 7.76
C THR A 53 2.26 -8.57 9.00
N GLY A 54 0.99 -8.18 9.14
CA GLY A 54 0.50 -7.36 10.24
C GLY A 54 0.54 -5.84 10.00
N ALA A 55 1.18 -5.38 8.91
CA ALA A 55 1.13 -3.98 8.50
C ALA A 55 -0.31 -3.58 8.19
N TYR A 56 -0.72 -2.38 8.62
CA TYR A 56 -2.05 -1.87 8.29
C TYR A 56 -2.05 -0.36 8.18
N VAL A 57 -2.99 0.13 7.37
CA VAL A 57 -3.30 1.55 7.24
C VAL A 57 -4.75 1.79 7.58
N THR A 58 -5.03 2.92 8.21
CA THR A 58 -6.38 3.43 8.36
C THR A 58 -6.63 4.45 7.26
N MET A 59 -7.67 4.23 6.47
CA MET A 59 -8.17 5.14 5.47
C MET A 59 -9.22 6.06 6.06
N SER A 60 -9.15 7.33 5.66
CA SER A 60 -10.15 8.36 5.99
C SER A 60 -10.29 9.30 4.80
N SER A 61 -11.47 9.88 4.61
CA SER A 61 -11.70 10.97 3.66
C SER A 61 -11.92 12.27 4.43
N THR A 62 -11.36 13.37 3.92
CA THR A 62 -11.64 14.74 4.42
C THR A 62 -12.68 15.45 3.56
N ARG A 63 -13.18 14.81 2.49
CA ARG A 63 -14.23 15.37 1.63
C ARG A 63 -15.61 14.96 2.13
N GLU A 64 -16.47 15.95 2.33
CA GLU A 64 -17.89 15.74 2.63
C GLU A 64 -18.60 14.89 1.56
N SER A 65 -18.22 15.07 0.29
CA SER A 65 -18.79 14.31 -0.83
C SER A 65 -18.34 12.84 -0.89
N LEU A 66 -17.45 12.40 0.00
CA LEU A 66 -16.92 11.05 0.05
C LEU A 66 -16.90 10.56 1.50
N ASN A 67 -18.06 10.13 1.99
CA ASN A 67 -18.18 9.42 3.25
C ASN A 67 -17.82 7.94 3.04
N LEU A 68 -16.82 7.42 3.76
CA LEU A 68 -16.38 6.04 3.61
C LEU A 68 -17.41 5.01 4.09
N ASN A 69 -18.43 5.40 4.86
CA ASN A 69 -19.55 4.53 5.21
C ASN A 69 -20.42 4.18 3.99
N ASP A 70 -20.45 5.07 2.99
CA ASP A 70 -21.22 4.87 1.75
C ASP A 70 -20.41 4.15 0.68
N VAL A 71 -19.26 3.59 1.06
CA VAL A 71 -18.29 3.02 0.14
C VAL A 71 -18.01 1.57 0.52
N LYS A 72 -18.09 0.69 -0.48
CA LYS A 72 -17.62 -0.69 -0.36
C LYS A 72 -16.25 -0.82 -1.02
N PHE A 73 -15.25 -1.18 -0.22
CA PHE A 73 -13.93 -1.54 -0.72
C PHE A 73 -13.87 -3.05 -1.02
N SER A 74 -13.06 -3.44 -2.00
CA SER A 74 -12.68 -4.83 -2.26
C SER A 74 -11.27 -4.91 -2.82
N VAL A 75 -10.63 -6.06 -2.64
CA VAL A 75 -9.30 -6.38 -3.15
C VAL A 75 -9.36 -7.72 -3.89
N ASN A 76 -8.48 -7.93 -4.88
CA ASN A 76 -8.48 -9.15 -5.70
C ASN A 76 -7.67 -10.31 -5.12
N HIS A 77 -6.84 -10.07 -4.09
CA HIS A 77 -6.11 -11.13 -3.38
C HIS A 77 -6.34 -11.08 -1.86
N ASP A 78 -6.35 -12.26 -1.23
CA ASP A 78 -6.67 -12.45 0.20
C ASP A 78 -5.49 -12.16 1.15
N TRP A 79 -4.31 -11.80 0.62
CA TRP A 79 -3.18 -11.38 1.44
C TRP A 79 -3.37 -9.98 2.05
N MET A 80 -4.35 -9.23 1.56
CA MET A 80 -4.85 -8.01 2.15
C MET A 80 -6.32 -8.18 2.55
N VAL A 81 -6.69 -7.66 3.71
CA VAL A 81 -8.07 -7.68 4.19
C VAL A 81 -8.55 -6.27 4.52
N ILE A 82 -9.84 -6.03 4.28
CA ILE A 82 -10.53 -4.79 4.61
C ILE A 82 -11.31 -5.03 5.90
N LYS A 83 -11.05 -4.22 6.92
CA LYS A 83 -11.74 -4.27 8.20
C LYS A 83 -12.44 -2.93 8.45
N PRO A 84 -13.71 -2.93 8.92
CA PRO A 84 -14.30 -1.72 9.47
C PRO A 84 -13.53 -1.32 10.73
N GLN A 85 -13.42 -0.02 10.98
CA GLN A 85 -12.90 0.50 12.26
C GLN A 85 -14.08 0.87 13.17
N PRO A 86 -13.89 0.88 14.51
CA PRO A 86 -14.94 1.29 15.45
C PRO A 86 -15.35 2.76 15.28
N ALA A 87 -14.44 3.60 14.77
CA ALA A 87 -14.71 4.98 14.46
C ALA A 87 -15.42 5.10 13.11
N GLU A 88 -16.57 5.76 13.13
CA GLU A 88 -17.37 6.03 11.94
C GLU A 88 -16.55 6.73 10.83
N GLY A 89 -16.77 6.33 9.58
CA GLY A 89 -16.08 6.93 8.43
C GLY A 89 -14.62 6.50 8.23
N ARG A 90 -14.14 5.47 8.96
CA ARG A 90 -12.79 4.93 8.82
C ARG A 90 -12.79 3.46 8.39
N VAL A 91 -11.85 3.12 7.51
CA VAL A 91 -11.66 1.75 7.02
C VAL A 91 -10.22 1.34 7.21
N LYS A 92 -9.95 0.11 7.61
CA LYS A 92 -8.60 -0.42 7.78
C LYS A 92 -8.27 -1.39 6.64
N LEU A 93 -7.15 -1.17 5.97
CA LEU A 93 -6.51 -2.17 5.10
C LEU A 93 -5.39 -2.82 5.88
N GLN A 94 -5.40 -4.15 5.97
CA GLN A 94 -4.40 -4.92 6.70
C GLN A 94 -3.78 -5.99 5.82
N MET A 95 -2.46 -6.06 5.81
CA MET A 95 -1.70 -7.13 5.18
C MET A 95 -1.60 -8.31 6.16
N VAL A 96 -2.15 -9.47 5.80
CA VAL A 96 -2.30 -10.62 6.72
C VAL A 96 -1.36 -11.77 6.41
N ARG A 97 -0.81 -11.83 5.21
CA ARG A 97 0.23 -12.78 4.83
C ARG A 97 1.12 -12.17 3.75
N GLN A 98 2.26 -12.79 3.55
CA GLN A 98 3.11 -12.51 2.41
C GLN A 98 2.40 -12.86 1.09
N PRO A 99 2.39 -11.96 0.08
CA PRO A 99 1.91 -12.30 -1.24
C PRO A 99 2.86 -13.30 -1.88
N ARG A 100 2.30 -14.24 -2.66
CA ARG A 100 3.08 -15.03 -3.61
C ARG A 100 3.56 -14.12 -4.73
N ALA A 101 4.47 -14.65 -5.54
CA ALA A 101 5.15 -13.86 -6.53
C ALA A 101 4.20 -13.38 -7.66
N ASP A 102 3.22 -14.20 -8.02
CA ASP A 102 2.11 -13.93 -8.95
C ASP A 102 0.97 -13.09 -8.35
N GLU A 103 0.94 -12.91 -7.03
CA GLU A 103 -0.09 -12.13 -6.31
C GLU A 103 0.38 -10.71 -5.97
N ARG A 104 1.56 -10.30 -6.46
CA ARG A 104 2.16 -9.00 -6.13
C ARG A 104 1.41 -7.82 -6.76
N ALA A 105 0.78 -8.06 -7.92
CA ALA A 105 -0.14 -7.10 -8.51
C ALA A 105 -1.48 -7.17 -7.76
N MET A 106 -1.97 -6.02 -7.31
CA MET A 106 -3.18 -5.91 -6.51
C MET A 106 -4.06 -4.81 -7.08
N THR A 107 -5.36 -5.08 -7.12
CA THR A 107 -6.37 -4.10 -7.48
C THR A 107 -7.20 -3.75 -6.25
N LEU A 108 -7.08 -2.51 -5.77
CA LEU A 108 -8.01 -1.94 -4.79
C LEU A 108 -9.20 -1.36 -5.54
N THR A 109 -10.37 -1.93 -5.32
CA THR A 109 -11.63 -1.44 -5.90
C THR A 109 -12.47 -0.73 -4.86
N LEU A 110 -13.02 0.40 -5.25
CA LEU A 110 -13.92 1.25 -4.49
C LEU A 110 -15.24 1.35 -5.24
N LYS A 111 -16.35 0.96 -4.60
CA LYS A 111 -17.71 1.13 -5.11
C LYS A 111 -18.48 2.10 -4.22
N ASN A 112 -18.89 3.24 -4.78
CA ASN A 112 -19.82 4.14 -4.12
C ASN A 112 -21.22 3.53 -4.15
N LEU A 113 -21.79 3.26 -2.98
CA LEU A 113 -23.08 2.58 -2.84
C LEU A 113 -24.27 3.51 -3.17
N LYS A 114 -24.08 4.83 -3.07
CA LYS A 114 -25.10 5.83 -3.39
C LYS A 114 -25.22 6.07 -4.90
N THR A 115 -24.09 6.18 -5.60
CA THR A 115 -24.07 6.50 -7.03
C THR A 115 -23.92 5.27 -7.93
N GLY A 116 -23.48 4.14 -7.38
CA GLY A 116 -23.13 2.94 -8.16
C GLY A 116 -21.76 3.01 -8.84
N ASN A 117 -21.10 4.18 -8.84
CA ASN A 117 -19.80 4.38 -9.47
C ASN A 117 -18.73 3.47 -8.85
N THR A 118 -17.92 2.87 -9.70
CA THR A 118 -16.81 2.00 -9.30
C THR A 118 -15.49 2.57 -9.82
N GLN A 119 -14.44 2.47 -9.01
CA GLN A 119 -13.07 2.80 -9.36
C GLN A 119 -12.14 1.69 -8.91
N SER A 120 -11.16 1.42 -9.75
CA SER A 120 -10.11 0.44 -9.46
C SER A 120 -8.77 1.14 -9.53
N HIS A 121 -7.89 0.77 -8.62
CA HIS A 121 -6.51 1.22 -8.59
C HIS A 121 -5.59 0.04 -8.43
N ASP A 122 -4.75 -0.13 -9.43
CA ASP A 122 -3.74 -1.17 -9.46
C ASP A 122 -2.46 -0.68 -8.80
N PHE A 123 -1.91 -1.50 -7.93
CA PHE A 123 -0.60 -1.28 -7.33
C PHE A 123 0.17 -2.59 -7.25
N PHE A 124 1.48 -2.48 -7.04
CA PHE A 124 2.38 -3.62 -7.03
C PHE A 124 3.24 -3.62 -5.76
N ILE A 125 3.41 -4.78 -5.13
CA ILE A 125 4.28 -4.94 -3.97
C ILE A 125 5.73 -5.05 -4.44
N ASP A 126 6.50 -3.96 -4.30
CA ASP A 126 7.92 -3.91 -4.63
C ASP A 126 8.80 -4.54 -3.55
N THR A 127 8.45 -4.29 -2.30
CA THR A 127 9.24 -4.68 -1.13
C THR A 127 8.36 -5.34 -0.09
N TRP A 128 8.60 -6.62 0.16
CA TRP A 128 8.02 -7.32 1.31
C TRP A 128 9.09 -7.53 2.38
N LEU A 129 8.81 -7.11 3.62
CA LEU A 129 9.72 -7.29 4.74
C LEU A 129 9.44 -8.61 5.45
N THR A 130 10.52 -9.30 5.81
CA THR A 130 10.52 -10.49 6.65
C THR A 130 11.48 -10.31 7.82
N GLY A 131 11.27 -11.09 8.86
CA GLY A 131 12.02 -11.07 10.10
C GLY A 131 11.35 -11.96 11.13
N ASP A 132 12.05 -12.23 12.23
CA ASP A 132 11.58 -13.00 13.38
C ASP A 132 11.89 -12.27 14.70
N GLY A 133 12.23 -10.98 14.62
CA GLY A 133 12.57 -10.17 15.78
C GLY A 133 13.94 -10.46 16.41
N LEU A 134 14.85 -11.17 15.73
CA LEU A 134 16.18 -11.44 16.25
C LEU A 134 17.08 -10.18 16.28
N LEU A 135 17.95 -10.12 17.29
CA LEU A 135 19.01 -9.12 17.42
C LEU A 135 20.35 -9.76 17.07
N ASP A 136 20.94 -9.32 15.95
CA ASP A 136 22.17 -9.91 15.43
C ASP A 136 23.40 -9.15 15.96
N LYS A 137 24.35 -9.90 16.53
CA LYS A 137 25.56 -9.35 17.18
C LYS A 137 26.48 -8.63 16.21
N ASN A 138 26.47 -9.01 14.93
CA ASN A 138 27.30 -8.43 13.89
C ASN A 138 26.63 -8.56 12.51
N PHE A 139 27.18 -7.83 11.54
CA PHE A 139 26.66 -7.81 10.16
C PHE A 139 26.66 -9.19 9.48
N ALA A 140 27.67 -10.03 9.72
CA ALA A 140 27.76 -11.34 9.09
C ALA A 140 26.59 -12.24 9.52
N SER A 141 26.28 -12.26 10.82
CA SER A 141 25.11 -12.96 11.38
C SER A 141 23.81 -12.42 10.81
N ALA A 142 23.64 -11.09 10.73
CA ALA A 142 22.45 -10.48 10.15
C ALA A 142 22.25 -10.85 8.67
N ARG A 143 23.34 -10.93 7.90
CA ARG A 143 23.29 -11.33 6.49
C ARG A 143 22.89 -12.79 6.32
N GLU A 144 23.54 -13.68 7.08
CA GLU A 144 23.23 -15.12 7.09
C GLU A 144 21.79 -15.37 7.53
N HIS A 145 21.35 -14.64 8.56
CA HIS A 145 19.99 -14.68 9.04
C HIS A 145 18.98 -14.30 7.93
N CYS A 146 19.18 -13.19 7.23
CA CYS A 146 18.30 -12.86 6.11
C CYS A 146 18.29 -13.92 5.01
N ALA A 147 19.45 -14.52 4.70
CA ALA A 147 19.53 -15.61 3.72
C ALA A 147 18.70 -16.83 4.16
N ARG A 148 18.76 -17.20 5.45
CA ARG A 148 17.94 -18.27 6.04
C ARG A 148 16.44 -17.99 5.92
N LEU A 149 16.03 -16.72 6.01
CA LEU A 149 14.64 -16.30 5.83
C LEU A 149 14.22 -16.14 4.34
N GLY A 150 15.05 -16.57 3.39
CA GLY A 150 14.77 -16.43 1.95
C GLY A 150 14.80 -14.98 1.47
N GLY A 151 15.62 -14.14 2.11
CA GLY A 151 15.70 -12.71 1.86
C GLY A 151 17.14 -12.19 1.82
N LYS A 152 17.25 -10.87 1.79
CA LYS A 152 18.52 -10.13 1.92
C LYS A 152 18.33 -8.92 2.84
N LEU A 153 19.42 -8.43 3.41
CA LEU A 153 19.39 -7.14 4.11
C LEU A 153 18.92 -6.04 3.16
N LEU A 154 18.15 -5.10 3.70
CA LEU A 154 17.77 -3.88 2.98
C LEU A 154 19.03 -3.02 2.75
N THR A 155 19.09 -2.35 1.61
CA THR A 155 19.99 -1.20 1.41
C THR A 155 19.57 -0.04 2.32
N THR A 156 20.49 0.91 2.50
CA THR A 156 20.22 2.17 3.22
C THR A 156 19.02 2.91 2.61
N GLN A 157 18.89 2.91 1.28
CA GLN A 157 17.80 3.59 0.59
C GLN A 157 16.45 2.91 0.83
N GLU A 158 16.40 1.58 0.74
CA GLU A 158 15.19 0.80 1.01
C GLU A 158 14.73 0.97 2.46
N LEU A 159 15.64 0.88 3.43
CA LEU A 159 15.27 1.09 4.84
C LEU A 159 14.72 2.50 5.07
N ARG A 160 15.30 3.53 4.44
CA ARG A 160 14.78 4.90 4.55
C ARG A 160 13.40 5.06 3.93
N ALA A 161 13.13 4.38 2.81
CA ALA A 161 11.80 4.41 2.18
C ALA A 161 10.76 3.74 3.08
N VAL A 162 11.07 2.53 3.55
CA VAL A 162 10.28 1.77 4.53
C VAL A 162 10.03 2.60 5.79
N SER A 163 11.08 3.22 6.32
CA SER A 163 11.02 4.11 7.48
C SER A 163 9.99 5.21 7.26
N ARG A 164 10.10 6.02 6.20
CA ARG A 164 9.17 7.14 5.94
C ARG A 164 7.73 6.71 5.65
N GLN A 165 7.54 5.49 5.16
CA GLN A 165 6.23 4.91 4.97
C GLN A 165 5.72 4.43 6.34
N TRP A 166 6.27 3.36 6.87
CA TRP A 166 5.66 2.58 7.94
C TRP A 166 6.07 2.93 9.36
N PHE A 167 7.07 3.78 9.57
CA PHE A 167 7.58 4.02 10.92
C PHE A 167 7.64 5.51 11.25
N GLY A 168 8.04 6.36 10.31
CA GLY A 168 8.21 7.80 10.50
C GLY A 168 8.96 8.13 11.78
N LEU A 169 8.75 9.32 12.33
CA LEU A 169 9.34 9.74 13.60
C LEU A 169 8.65 9.13 14.84
N SER A 170 8.12 7.91 14.72
CA SER A 170 7.42 7.27 15.84
C SER A 170 8.35 6.90 16.99
N SER A 171 7.75 6.89 18.17
CA SER A 171 8.34 6.38 19.41
C SER A 171 7.47 5.25 19.96
N GLY A 172 8.06 4.38 20.77
CA GLY A 172 7.34 3.29 21.45
C GLY A 172 7.58 1.91 20.84
N ARG A 173 6.88 0.91 21.38
CA ARG A 173 7.04 -0.51 21.02
C ARG A 173 6.41 -0.79 19.65
N LEU A 174 7.15 -1.46 18.78
CA LEU A 174 6.68 -1.81 17.43
C LEU A 174 5.47 -2.74 17.48
N ARG A 175 5.43 -3.68 18.43
CA ARG A 175 4.28 -4.59 18.65
C ARG A 175 3.05 -3.88 19.21
N ALA A 176 3.18 -2.70 19.82
CA ALA A 176 2.01 -1.89 20.19
C ALA A 176 1.41 -1.16 18.98
N LEU A 177 2.27 -0.70 18.06
CA LEU A 177 1.86 -0.05 16.81
C LEU A 177 1.33 -1.06 15.79
N TYR A 178 1.95 -2.25 15.74
CA TYR A 178 1.67 -3.34 14.80
C TYR A 178 1.51 -4.67 15.56
N PRO A 179 0.37 -4.91 16.22
CA PRO A 179 0.16 -6.06 17.10
C PRO A 179 0.16 -7.41 16.38
N GLU A 180 -0.11 -7.41 15.09
CA GLU A 180 -0.14 -8.64 14.27
C GLU A 180 1.20 -8.87 13.54
N ALA A 181 2.21 -8.02 13.77
CA ALA A 181 3.47 -8.10 13.04
C ALA A 181 4.47 -9.07 13.67
N THR A 182 4.72 -10.19 13.00
CA THR A 182 5.64 -11.24 13.48
C THR A 182 7.11 -10.93 13.23
N ILE A 183 7.41 -9.87 12.48
CA ILE A 183 8.78 -9.46 12.15
C ILE A 183 9.51 -8.76 13.30
N PHE A 184 8.80 -8.46 14.39
CA PHE A 184 9.31 -7.76 15.57
C PHE A 184 9.13 -8.63 16.82
N ASN A 185 10.09 -8.56 17.74
CA ASN A 185 9.90 -9.12 19.08
C ASN A 185 9.18 -8.10 20.00
N GLU A 186 8.74 -8.57 21.17
CA GLU A 186 7.97 -7.78 22.15
C GLU A 186 8.72 -6.58 22.75
N GLN A 187 10.05 -6.56 22.65
CA GLN A 187 10.91 -5.52 23.22
C GLN A 187 11.34 -4.46 22.19
N MET A 188 11.22 -4.75 20.90
CA MET A 188 11.66 -3.86 19.83
C MET A 188 10.86 -2.55 19.80
N GLN A 189 11.59 -1.45 19.63
CA GLN A 189 11.05 -0.10 19.58
C GLN A 189 11.29 0.54 18.22
N ALA A 190 10.45 1.52 17.85
CA ALA A 190 10.68 2.34 16.67
C ALA A 190 12.03 3.09 16.73
N GLY A 191 12.48 3.38 17.96
CA GLY A 191 13.79 3.94 18.29
C GLY A 191 14.99 2.99 18.10
N ASP A 192 14.78 1.72 17.75
CA ASP A 192 15.86 0.75 17.60
C ASP A 192 16.52 0.80 16.23
N SER A 193 17.63 0.08 16.13
CA SER A 193 18.52 0.12 14.99
C SER A 193 18.53 -1.20 14.27
N PHE A 194 18.67 -1.14 12.95
CA PHE A 194 18.61 -2.31 12.10
C PHE A 194 19.81 -2.37 11.16
N TRP A 195 20.32 -3.57 10.93
CA TRP A 195 21.40 -3.81 9.98
C TRP A 195 20.92 -3.52 8.56
N VAL A 196 21.77 -2.85 7.79
CA VAL A 196 21.60 -2.69 6.34
C VAL A 196 22.74 -3.35 5.58
N HIS A 197 22.53 -3.54 4.29
CA HIS A 197 23.45 -4.19 3.36
C HIS A 197 24.85 -3.55 3.38
N GLU A 198 24.94 -2.24 3.61
CA GLU A 198 26.21 -1.51 3.69
C GLU A 198 26.95 -1.69 5.04
N ALA A 199 26.72 -2.80 5.74
CA ALA A 199 27.40 -3.20 6.97
C ALA A 199 27.39 -2.16 8.10
N LYS A 200 26.30 -1.40 8.21
CA LYS A 200 26.10 -0.40 9.25
C LYS A 200 24.70 -0.51 9.86
N PRO A 201 24.52 -0.10 11.12
CA PRO A 201 23.19 0.00 11.71
C PRO A 201 22.58 1.38 11.44
N LEU A 202 21.27 1.41 11.15
CA LEU A 202 20.48 2.63 11.02
C LEU A 202 19.28 2.59 11.96
N TYR A 203 18.88 3.72 12.53
CA TYR A 203 17.64 3.82 13.29
C TYR A 203 16.41 3.58 12.40
N LEU A 204 15.44 2.79 12.85
CA LEU A 204 14.26 2.46 12.05
C LEU A 204 13.38 3.68 11.77
N HIS A 205 13.13 4.51 12.77
CA HIS A 205 12.24 5.68 12.67
C HIS A 205 12.83 6.84 11.83
N THR A 206 14.16 6.97 11.75
CA THR A 206 14.79 8.08 10.99
C THR A 206 15.59 7.65 9.77
N GLY A 207 16.02 6.39 9.69
CA GLY A 207 16.97 5.92 8.67
C GLY A 207 18.35 6.60 8.75
N THR A 208 18.69 7.22 9.89
CA THR A 208 20.00 7.82 10.16
C THR A 208 20.94 6.81 10.80
N LYS A 209 22.26 7.05 10.69
CA LYS A 209 23.28 6.17 11.27
C LYS A 209 23.05 6.02 12.77
N SER A 210 23.13 4.78 13.25
CA SER A 210 23.06 4.46 14.67
C SER A 210 24.43 4.09 15.24
N HIS A 211 24.56 4.26 16.55
CA HIS A 211 25.69 3.81 17.36
C HIS A 211 25.27 2.74 18.38
N LYS A 212 24.01 2.26 18.32
CA LYS A 212 23.50 1.20 19.21
C LYS A 212 24.19 -0.14 18.91
N ARG A 213 24.37 -0.94 19.96
CA ARG A 213 24.98 -2.29 19.90
C ARG A 213 23.95 -3.42 19.75
N ASN A 214 22.71 -3.19 20.19
CA ASN A 214 21.60 -4.13 20.00
C ASN A 214 20.90 -3.76 18.70
N VAL A 215 21.26 -4.47 17.63
CA VAL A 215 20.83 -4.17 16.27
C VAL A 215 19.92 -5.29 15.79
N GLY A 216 18.68 -4.94 15.45
CA GLY A 216 17.73 -5.86 14.86
C GLY A 216 18.04 -6.16 13.40
N THR A 217 17.38 -7.19 12.89
CA THR A 217 17.51 -7.59 11.49
C THR A 217 16.13 -7.58 10.86
N LEU A 218 16.00 -6.78 9.80
CA LEU A 218 14.86 -6.81 8.88
C LEU A 218 15.40 -7.17 7.51
N CYS A 219 14.66 -8.01 6.82
CA CYS A 219 15.05 -8.58 5.54
C CYS A 219 14.05 -8.18 4.47
N ARG A 220 14.54 -7.88 3.27
CA ARG A 220 13.72 -7.84 2.07
C ARG A 220 13.58 -9.27 1.55
N HIS A 221 12.35 -9.75 1.44
CA HIS A 221 12.07 -11.03 0.80
C HIS A 221 12.51 -11.03 -0.67
N GLN A 222 13.03 -12.16 -1.13
CA GLN A 222 13.39 -12.37 -2.53
C GLN A 222 12.36 -13.23 -3.23
N TYR A 223 11.54 -12.60 -4.07
CA TYR A 223 10.72 -13.32 -5.03
C TYR A 223 11.61 -14.02 -6.06
N GLY A 224 11.25 -15.25 -6.42
CA GLY A 224 11.99 -16.04 -7.42
C GLY A 224 12.11 -15.33 -8.77
N LYS A 225 13.24 -15.52 -9.46
CA LYS A 225 13.44 -14.99 -10.81
C LYS A 225 12.47 -15.68 -11.77
N GLY A 226 11.53 -14.93 -12.34
CA GLY A 226 10.52 -15.45 -13.29
C GLY A 226 9.06 -15.18 -12.90
N ALA A 227 8.82 -14.49 -11.78
CA ALA A 227 7.48 -14.18 -11.32
C ALA A 227 7.10 -12.70 -11.53
N VAL A 228 7.03 -12.32 -12.81
CA VAL A 228 6.37 -11.11 -13.30
C VAL A 228 5.48 -11.55 -14.44
#